data_AF-A0A7S6W419-F1
#
_entry.id   AF-A0A7S6W419-F1
#
_cell.length_a   1.000
_cell.length_b   1.000
_cell.length_c   1.000
_cell.angle_alpha   90.00
_cell.angle_beta   90.00
_cell.angle_gamma   90.00
#
_symmetry.space_group_name_H-M   'P 1'
#
loop_
_entity.id
_entity.type
_entity.pdbx_description
1 polymer ?
#
loop_
_entity_poly.entity_id
_entity_poly.type
_entity_poly.pdbx_seq_one_letter_code
_entity_poly.pdbx_strand_id
1 'polypeptide(L)'
;MSDALKNSNITRMQLYKQSQGTVGALIIGHDQTLEKTIELLGLAQQHQVSKIYVAGATEEIQQFLTSKVTAFQFYFAADYDSALDLIFANQ
;
A
#
# COMPACT_ATOMS: atom_id res chain seq x y z
N MET A 1 4.35 -0.97 -20.78
CA MET A 1 4.45 -0.95 -19.31
C MET A 1 5.07 -2.27 -18.89
N SER A 2 6.21 -2.27 -18.22
CA SER A 2 6.99 -3.50 -17.95
C SER A 2 6.28 -4.45 -16.98
N ASP A 3 6.10 -5.70 -17.43
CA ASP A 3 5.58 -6.88 -16.71
C ASP A 3 6.22 -7.20 -15.34
N ALA A 4 7.30 -6.51 -14.95
CA ALA A 4 7.97 -6.71 -13.65
C ALA A 4 7.09 -6.38 -12.44
N LEU A 5 6.01 -5.62 -12.64
CA LEU A 5 5.06 -5.24 -11.60
C LEU A 5 4.02 -6.33 -11.31
N LYS A 6 3.60 -7.08 -12.33
CA LYS A 6 2.54 -8.10 -12.20
C LYS A 6 2.99 -9.34 -11.45
N ASN A 7 4.29 -9.62 -11.48
CA ASN A 7 4.96 -10.67 -10.69
C ASN A 7 5.99 -10.06 -9.72
N SER A 8 5.65 -8.96 -9.05
CA SER A 8 6.55 -8.38 -8.06
C SER A 8 6.66 -9.31 -6.84
N ASN A 9 7.75 -10.06 -6.74
CA ASN A 9 8.08 -10.85 -5.54
C ASN A 9 8.34 -9.97 -4.30
N ILE A 10 8.34 -8.64 -4.44
CA ILE A 10 8.84 -7.72 -3.44
C ILE A 10 7.71 -6.89 -2.87
N THR A 11 7.57 -6.95 -1.53
CA THR A 11 6.78 -5.98 -0.77
C THR A 11 7.47 -4.62 -0.77
N ARG A 12 6.79 -3.58 -1.25
CA ARG A 12 7.33 -2.23 -1.40
C ARG A 12 6.26 -1.17 -1.24
N MET A 13 6.67 0.05 -0.94
CA MET A 13 5.76 1.20 -0.88
C MET A 13 6.23 2.31 -1.82
N GLN A 14 5.29 2.93 -2.51
CA GLN A 14 5.51 4.11 -3.34
C GLN A 14 4.67 5.26 -2.82
N LEU A 15 5.25 6.45 -2.76
CA LEU A 15 4.56 7.65 -2.30
C LEU A 15 4.12 8.51 -3.47
N TYR A 16 2.88 8.95 -3.43
CA TYR A 16 2.26 9.80 -4.45
C TYR A 16 1.85 11.13 -3.84
N LYS A 17 2.32 12.23 -4.44
CA LYS A 17 1.85 13.57 -4.07
C LYS A 17 0.52 13.84 -4.78
N GLN A 18 -0.46 14.26 -4.00
CA GLN A 18 -1.77 14.71 -4.46
C GLN A 18 -1.99 16.15 -3.99
N SER A 19 -2.96 16.84 -4.60
CA SER A 19 -3.34 18.22 -4.25
C SER A 19 -3.72 18.39 -2.77
N GLN A 20 -4.17 17.31 -2.12
CA GLN A 20 -4.61 17.29 -0.72
C GLN A 20 -3.59 16.69 0.26
N GLY A 21 -2.42 16.24 -0.21
CA GLY A 21 -1.38 15.62 0.65
C GLY A 21 -0.61 14.49 -0.02
N THR A 22 0.14 13.71 0.76
CA THR A 22 0.86 12.54 0.27
C THR A 22 0.10 11.26 0.64
N VAL A 23 -0.06 10.37 -0.34
CA VAL A 23 -0.65 9.04 -0.13
C VAL A 23 0.40 7.96 -0.42
N GLY A 24 0.26 6.80 0.21
CA GLY A 24 1.13 5.65 -0.05
C GLY A 24 0.40 4.56 -0.84
N ALA A 25 1.07 3.98 -1.83
CA ALA A 25 0.67 2.71 -2.43
C ALA A 25 1.59 1.62 -1.88
N LEU A 26 1.04 0.71 -1.09
CA LEU A 26 1.72 -0.44 -0.53
C LEU A 26 1.42 -1.66 -1.40
N ILE A 27 2.44 -2.21 -2.04
CA ILE A 27 2.35 -3.43 -2.84
C ILE A 27 2.87 -4.57 -1.99
N ILE A 28 2.02 -5.57 -1.73
CA ILE A 28 2.41 -6.80 -1.04
C ILE A 28 2.94 -7.79 -2.08
N GLY A 29 4.21 -8.17 -1.92
CA GLY A 29 4.84 -9.18 -2.78
C GLY A 29 4.48 -10.60 -2.36
N HIS A 30 4.85 -11.57 -3.18
CA HIS A 30 4.53 -12.99 -2.95
C HIS A 30 5.08 -13.56 -1.62
N ASP A 31 6.20 -13.02 -1.12
CA ASP A 31 6.78 -13.39 0.17
C ASP A 31 5.93 -12.93 1.38
N GLN A 32 4.94 -12.05 1.17
CA GLN A 32 3.91 -11.68 2.15
C GLN A 32 4.42 -11.31 3.55
N THR A 33 5.65 -10.80 3.65
CA THR A 33 6.29 -10.61 4.96
C THR A 33 5.66 -9.41 5.69
N LEU A 34 5.04 -9.72 6.83
CA LEU A 34 4.48 -8.73 7.76
C LEU A 34 5.55 -7.76 8.27
N GLU A 35 6.75 -8.25 8.55
CA GLU A 35 7.87 -7.42 9.05
C GLU A 35 8.20 -6.27 8.11
N LYS A 36 8.32 -6.57 6.80
CA LYS A 36 8.60 -5.55 5.79
C LYS A 36 7.44 -4.59 5.60
N THR A 37 6.21 -5.09 5.75
CA THR A 37 5.02 -4.25 5.72
C THR A 37 5.04 -3.23 6.86
N ILE A 38 5.38 -3.66 8.08
CA ILE A 38 5.48 -2.79 9.26
C ILE A 38 6.60 -1.76 9.09
N GLU A 39 7.77 -2.17 8.60
CA GLU A 39 8.89 -1.25 8.33
C GLU A 39 8.48 -0.14 7.38
N LEU A 40 7.85 -0.51 6.25
CA LEU A 40 7.37 0.46 5.26
C LEU A 40 6.32 1.39 5.87
N LEU A 41 5.38 0.88 6.66
CA LEU A 41 4.40 1.73 7.34
C LEU A 41 5.06 2.72 8.30
N GLY A 42 6.11 2.31 9.01
CA GLY A 42 6.91 3.22 9.85
C GLY A 42 7.50 4.39 9.05
N LEU A 43 8.03 4.11 7.86
CA LEU A 43 8.52 5.16 6.95
C LEU A 43 7.39 6.05 6.44
N ALA A 44 6.23 5.49 6.09
CA ALA A 44 5.07 6.27 5.66
C ALA A 44 4.60 7.27 6.74
N GLN A 45 4.66 6.85 8.01
CA GLN A 45 4.32 7.72 9.14
C GLN A 45 5.25 8.92 9.22
N GLN A 46 6.56 8.72 9.02
CA GLN A 46 7.55 9.82 9.01
C GLN A 46 7.30 10.81 7.88
N HIS A 47 6.72 10.34 6.77
CA HIS A 47 6.34 11.18 5.62
C HIS A 47 4.92 11.78 5.72
N GLN A 48 4.28 11.71 6.90
CA GLN A 48 2.94 12.25 7.16
C GLN A 48 1.87 11.69 6.21
N VAL A 49 2.05 10.45 5.77
CA VAL A 49 1.06 9.76 4.96
C VAL A 49 -0.11 9.38 5.85
N SER A 50 -1.34 9.71 5.44
CA SER A 50 -2.56 9.36 6.18
C SER A 50 -3.40 8.28 5.50
N LYS A 51 -3.21 8.08 4.19
CA LYS A 51 -3.93 7.09 3.38
C LYS A 51 -2.95 6.14 2.72
N ILE A 52 -3.22 4.84 2.86
CA ILE A 52 -2.42 3.76 2.27
C ILE A 52 -3.33 2.88 1.41
N TYR A 53 -3.01 2.77 0.13
CA TYR A 53 -3.67 1.89 -0.83
C TYR A 53 -2.86 0.61 -0.93
N VAL A 54 -3.43 -0.51 -0.51
CA VAL A 54 -2.76 -1.80 -0.39
C VAL A 54 -3.16 -2.70 -1.56
N ALA A 55 -2.19 -3.11 -2.37
CA ALA A 55 -2.37 -4.02 -3.49
C ALA A 55 -1.90 -5.43 -3.14
N GLY A 56 -2.72 -6.45 -3.44
CA GLY A 56 -2.33 -7.85 -3.33
C GLY A 56 -2.24 -8.40 -1.90
N ALA A 57 -2.88 -7.75 -0.93
CA ALA A 57 -2.90 -8.23 0.45
C ALA A 57 -3.87 -9.42 0.62
N THR A 58 -3.39 -10.48 1.27
CA THR A 58 -4.22 -11.60 1.75
C THR A 58 -5.12 -11.17 2.91
N GLU A 59 -6.18 -11.93 3.17
CA GLU A 59 -7.12 -11.64 4.25
C GLU A 59 -6.44 -11.47 5.61
N GLU A 60 -5.42 -12.28 5.91
CA GLU A 60 -4.63 -12.18 7.14
C GLU A 60 -3.95 -10.81 7.27
N ILE A 61 -3.28 -10.36 6.21
CA ILE A 61 -2.61 -9.05 6.19
C ILE A 61 -3.65 -7.93 6.29
N GLN A 62 -4.78 -8.04 5.60
CA GLN A 62 -5.86 -7.06 5.69
C GLN A 62 -6.39 -6.94 7.13
N GLN A 63 -6.65 -8.07 7.79
CA GLN A 63 -7.09 -8.09 9.19
C GLN A 63 -6.03 -7.51 10.12
N PHE A 64 -4.76 -7.85 9.93
CA PHE A 64 -3.66 -7.29 10.72
C PHE A 64 -3.62 -5.76 10.59
N LEU A 65 -3.61 -5.25 9.36
CA LEU A 65 -3.52 -3.81 9.09
C LEU A 65 -4.71 -3.05 9.66
N THR A 66 -5.93 -3.54 9.43
CA THR A 66 -7.16 -2.88 9.91
C THR A 66 -7.35 -2.98 11.42
N SER A 67 -6.88 -4.05 12.07
CA SER A 67 -7.11 -4.27 13.50
C SER A 67 -5.99 -3.71 14.39
N LYS A 68 -4.75 -3.70 13.91
CA LYS A 68 -3.57 -3.32 14.72
C LYS A 68 -3.00 -1.96 14.36
N VAL A 69 -3.19 -1.50 13.11
CA VAL A 69 -2.59 -0.25 12.64
C VAL A 69 -3.69 0.80 12.45
N THR A 70 -3.77 1.76 13.38
CA THR A 70 -4.80 2.81 13.36
C THR A 70 -4.30 4.16 12.84
N ALA A 71 -2.99 4.28 12.61
CA ALA A 71 -2.37 5.53 12.14
C ALA A 71 -2.72 5.87 10.67
N PHE A 72 -3.23 4.91 9.90
CA PHE A 72 -3.52 5.07 8.47
C PHE A 72 -4.95 4.64 8.15
N GLN A 73 -5.52 5.27 7.13
CA GLN A 73 -6.71 4.78 6.45
C GLN A 73 -6.27 3.83 5.33
N PHE A 74 -6.66 2.57 5.41
CA PHE A 74 -6.31 1.55 4.43
C PHE A 74 -7.41 1.37 3.37
N TYR A 75 -7.00 1.28 2.12
CA TYR A 75 -7.86 0.96 0.98
C TYR A 75 -7.27 -0.25 0.26
N PHE A 76 -8.02 -1.35 0.17
CA PHE A 76 -7.51 -2.60 -0.39
C PHE A 76 -7.93 -2.77 -1.84
N ALA A 77 -6.98 -3.23 -2.66
CA ALA A 77 -7.17 -3.53 -4.06
C ALA A 77 -6.58 -4.91 -4.40
N ALA A 78 -7.15 -5.57 -5.41
CA ALA A 78 -6.71 -6.90 -5.85
C ALA A 78 -5.27 -6.87 -6.37
N ASP A 79 -4.92 -5.82 -7.10
CA ASP A 79 -3.64 -5.65 -7.77
C ASP A 79 -3.19 -4.18 -7.78
N TYR A 80 -1.99 -3.95 -8.32
CA TYR A 80 -1.37 -2.63 -8.33
C TYR A 80 -2.07 -1.64 -9.26
N ASP A 81 -2.53 -2.06 -10.44
CA ASP A 81 -3.23 -1.18 -11.37
C ASP A 81 -4.56 -0.71 -10.75
N SER A 82 -5.29 -1.65 -10.12
CA SER A 82 -6.49 -1.33 -9.34
C SER A 82 -6.23 -0.35 -8.19
N ALA A 83 -5.09 -0.47 -7.50
CA ALA A 83 -4.71 0.49 -6.45
C ALA A 83 -4.38 1.88 -7.01
N LEU A 84 -3.75 1.96 -8.19
CA LEU A 84 -3.50 3.22 -8.87
C LEU A 84 -4.80 3.89 -9.31
N ASP A 85 -5.75 3.12 -9.84
CA ASP A 85 -7.07 3.66 -10.17
C ASP A 85 -7.72 4.27 -8.93
N LEU A 86 -7.67 3.63 -7.75
CA LEU A 86 -8.21 4.23 -6.52
C LEU A 86 -7.47 5.49 -6.06
N ILE A 87 -6.15 5.58 -6.33
CA ILE A 87 -5.35 6.76 -6.02
C ILE A 87 -5.72 7.93 -6.94
N PHE A 88 -5.92 7.67 -8.23
CA PHE A 88 -6.07 8.70 -9.26
C PHE A 88 -7.51 8.92 -9.74
N ALA A 89 -8.48 8.09 -9.37
CA ALA A 89 -9.88 8.20 -9.79
C ALA A 89 -10.59 9.45 -9.24
N ASN A 90 -10.03 10.10 -8.21
CA ASN A 90 -10.57 11.32 -7.59
C ASN A 90 -9.78 12.59 -7.94
N GLN A 91 -9.10 12.63 -9.10
CA GLN A 91 -8.48 13.86 -9.61
C GLN A 91 -9.45 14.72 -10.41
#